data_AF-A0A368EXE8-F1
#
_entry.id   AF-A0A368EXE8-F1
#
_cell.length_a   1.000
_cell.length_b   1.000
_cell.length_c   1.000
_cell.angle_alpha   90.00
_cell.angle_beta   90.00
_cell.angle_gamma   90.00
#
_symmetry.space_group_name_H-M   'P 1'
#
loop_
_entity.id
_entity.type
_entity.pdbx_description
1 polymer ?
#
loop_
_entity_poly.entity_id
_entity_poly.type
_entity_poly.pdbx_seq_one_letter_code
_entity_poly.pdbx_strand_id
1 'polypeptide(L)'
;MWVSAHPEGPDDTDVVVVWNTSNMTEADVLRTGGRVNYVEFDGKNHLVCSTDKAVRCWRHTAMQFELLWVVEQPLGVHVSPLGGFAWHGHDVMEFDVHTAALKGSFKLIAPVADLLTTADENVEVVVIARSEKRNSRIMPGSRT
;
A
#
# COMPACT_ATOMS: atom_id res chain seq x y z
N MET A 1 -0.62 -17.47 4.86
CA MET A 1 -0.85 -17.00 3.47
C MET A 1 0.29 -16.10 3.07
N TRP A 2 0.66 -16.13 1.80
CA TRP A 2 1.65 -15.25 1.18
C TRP A 2 1.08 -14.73 -0.14
N VAL A 3 1.57 -13.60 -0.63
CA VAL A 3 1.07 -12.96 -1.86
C VAL A 3 2.21 -12.53 -2.76
N SER A 4 1.94 -12.55 -4.06
CA SER A 4 2.87 -12.09 -5.09
C SER A 4 2.11 -11.48 -6.26
N ALA A 5 2.66 -10.42 -6.84
CA ALA A 5 2.15 -9.82 -8.06
C ALA A 5 2.79 -10.47 -9.31
N HIS A 6 1.99 -10.70 -10.34
CA HIS A 6 2.43 -11.26 -11.63
C HIS A 6 1.75 -10.53 -12.79
N PRO A 7 2.45 -10.27 -13.90
CA PRO A 7 1.81 -9.74 -15.10
C PRO A 7 0.70 -10.65 -15.61
N GLU A 8 -0.45 -10.08 -15.97
CA GLU A 8 -1.58 -10.76 -16.60
C GLU A 8 -1.89 -10.12 -17.95
N GLY A 9 -1.78 -10.91 -19.01
CA GLY A 9 -2.18 -10.51 -20.35
C GLY A 9 -1.32 -9.39 -20.97
N PRO A 10 -1.78 -8.83 -22.10
CA PRO A 10 -1.05 -7.80 -22.85
C PRO A 10 -1.29 -6.36 -22.34
N ASP A 11 -2.24 -6.14 -21.44
CA ASP A 11 -2.79 -4.81 -21.13
C ASP A 11 -2.04 -4.05 -20.01
N ASP A 12 -0.77 -4.39 -19.80
CA ASP A 12 0.06 -3.85 -18.72
C ASP A 12 -0.62 -3.91 -17.33
N THR A 13 -1.35 -4.98 -17.08
CA THR A 13 -2.00 -5.25 -15.79
C THR A 13 -1.32 -6.40 -15.08
N ASP A 14 -1.36 -6.36 -13.75
CA ASP A 14 -0.90 -7.48 -12.93
C ASP A 14 -2.08 -8.12 -12.18
N VAL A 15 -1.92 -9.37 -11.79
CA VAL A 15 -2.75 -10.07 -10.80
C VAL A 15 -1.97 -10.25 -9.52
N VAL A 16 -2.69 -10.30 -8.40
CA VAL A 16 -2.15 -10.76 -7.13
C VAL A 16 -2.56 -12.21 -6.95
N VAL A 17 -1.58 -13.10 -6.89
CA VAL A 17 -1.79 -14.51 -6.55
C VAL A 17 -1.61 -14.67 -5.05
N VAL A 18 -2.60 -15.29 -4.41
CA VAL A 18 -2.57 -15.64 -2.99
C VAL A 18 -2.19 -17.11 -2.86
N TRP A 19 -1.21 -17.39 -2.00
CA TRP A 19 -0.65 -18.72 -1.80
C TRP A 19 -0.96 -19.24 -0.39
N ASN A 20 -1.36 -20.50 -0.32
CA ASN A 20 -1.41 -21.23 0.93
C ASN A 20 0.02 -21.62 1.33
N THR A 21 0.50 -21.07 2.44
CA THR A 21 1.88 -21.26 2.90
C THR A 21 2.14 -22.65 3.50
N SER A 22 1.09 -23.41 3.83
CA SER A 22 1.24 -24.75 4.42
C SER A 22 1.57 -25.82 3.38
N ASN A 23 1.09 -25.66 2.14
CA ASN A 23 1.25 -26.62 1.06
C ASN A 23 1.75 -25.98 -0.26
N MET A 24 2.00 -24.68 -0.28
CA MET A 24 2.48 -23.89 -1.41
C MET A 24 1.59 -23.96 -2.67
N THR A 25 0.28 -24.18 -2.50
CA THR A 25 -0.68 -24.13 -3.61
C THR A 25 -1.30 -22.75 -3.74
N GLU A 26 -1.73 -22.40 -4.95
CA GLU A 26 -2.58 -21.22 -5.18
C GLU A 26 -3.89 -21.37 -4.41
N ALA A 27 -4.24 -20.34 -3.65
CA ALA A 27 -5.49 -20.23 -2.92
C ALA A 27 -6.49 -19.34 -3.67
N ASP A 28 -6.01 -18.27 -4.31
CA ASP A 28 -6.85 -17.32 -5.04
C ASP A 28 -6.03 -16.49 -6.03
N VAL A 29 -6.69 -15.86 -7.01
CA VAL A 29 -6.09 -14.94 -7.98
C VAL A 29 -6.96 -13.68 -8.11
N LEU A 30 -6.40 -12.55 -7.74
CA LEU A 30 -7.11 -11.28 -7.60
C LEU A 30 -6.70 -10.30 -8.70
N ARG A 31 -7.68 -9.84 -9.48
CA ARG A 31 -7.46 -8.84 -10.53
C ARG A 31 -7.25 -7.47 -9.93
N THR A 32 -6.12 -6.84 -10.29
CA THR A 32 -5.74 -5.53 -9.73
C THR A 32 -6.04 -4.36 -10.66
N GLY A 33 -6.32 -4.60 -11.94
CA GLY A 33 -6.68 -3.55 -12.91
C GLY A 33 -5.58 -2.56 -13.27
N GLY A 34 -4.34 -2.75 -12.80
CA GLY A 34 -3.17 -1.92 -13.12
C GLY A 34 -1.86 -2.64 -12.77
N ARG A 35 -0.73 -1.94 -12.87
CA ARG A 35 0.58 -2.45 -12.43
C ARG A 35 0.67 -2.38 -10.91
N VAL A 36 1.03 -3.49 -10.27
CA VAL A 36 1.15 -3.52 -8.80
C VAL A 36 2.43 -2.84 -8.38
N ASN A 37 2.28 -1.81 -7.54
CA ASN A 37 3.40 -1.16 -6.87
C ASN A 37 3.65 -1.77 -5.49
N TYR A 38 2.57 -2.16 -4.80
CA TYR A 38 2.63 -2.64 -3.43
C TYR A 38 1.44 -3.55 -3.10
N VAL A 39 1.66 -4.57 -2.28
CA VAL A 39 0.61 -5.49 -1.79
C VAL A 39 0.97 -6.00 -0.39
N GLU A 40 0.04 -5.89 0.56
CA GLU A 40 0.31 -6.24 1.96
C GLU A 40 -0.95 -6.68 2.72
N PHE A 41 -0.74 -7.57 3.72
CA PHE A 41 -1.77 -7.97 4.68
C PHE A 41 -1.72 -7.10 5.93
N ASP A 42 -2.88 -6.66 6.41
CA ASP A 42 -2.98 -5.90 7.66
C ASP A 42 -2.89 -6.77 8.94
N GLY A 43 -2.78 -8.10 8.78
CA GLY A 43 -2.79 -9.07 9.87
C GLY A 43 -4.16 -9.33 10.51
N LYS A 44 -5.25 -8.73 10.00
CA LYS A 44 -6.65 -8.89 10.44
C LYS A 44 -7.58 -9.41 9.34
N ASN A 45 -7.00 -10.08 8.35
CA ASN A 45 -7.64 -10.68 7.17
C ASN A 45 -7.92 -9.72 6.01
N HIS A 46 -7.39 -8.51 6.01
CA HIS A 46 -7.46 -7.62 4.85
C HIS A 46 -6.18 -7.71 4.05
N LEU A 47 -6.33 -7.74 2.73
CA LEU A 47 -5.25 -7.64 1.76
C LEU A 47 -5.45 -6.33 0.99
N VAL A 48 -4.47 -5.43 1.08
CA VAL A 48 -4.52 -4.15 0.38
C VAL A 48 -3.45 -4.13 -0.70
N CYS A 49 -3.85 -3.69 -1.89
CA CYS A 49 -2.99 -3.57 -3.05
C CYS A 49 -3.06 -2.15 -3.60
N SER A 50 -1.90 -1.54 -3.84
CA SER A 50 -1.77 -0.31 -4.60
C SER A 50 -1.25 -0.60 -6.01
N THR A 51 -1.87 0.04 -6.98
CA THR A 51 -1.44 0.04 -8.38
C THR A 51 -1.17 1.45 -8.87
N ASP A 52 -0.68 1.54 -10.11
CA ASP A 52 -0.59 2.78 -10.87
C ASP A 52 -1.94 3.46 -11.18
N LYS A 53 -3.07 2.82 -10.83
CA LYS A 53 -4.43 3.32 -11.11
C LYS A 53 -5.33 3.41 -9.88
N ALA A 54 -5.16 2.54 -8.89
CA ALA A 54 -6.06 2.51 -7.74
C ALA A 54 -5.43 1.84 -6.52
N VAL A 55 -6.12 1.99 -5.38
CA VAL A 55 -5.96 1.12 -4.21
C VAL A 55 -7.17 0.21 -4.10
N ARG A 56 -6.94 -1.08 -3.88
CA ARG A 56 -7.99 -2.10 -3.69
C ARG A 56 -7.78 -2.81 -2.37
N CYS A 57 -8.88 -3.12 -1.70
CA CYS A 57 -8.87 -3.96 -0.51
C CYS A 57 -9.79 -5.15 -0.71
N TRP A 58 -9.26 -6.32 -0.35
CA TRP A 58 -10.04 -7.53 -0.21
C TRP A 58 -10.04 -7.98 1.25
N ARG A 59 -11.08 -8.72 1.64
CA ARG A 59 -11.17 -9.41 2.92
C ARG A 59 -11.15 -10.90 2.65
N HIS A 60 -10.25 -11.60 3.31
CA HIS A 60 -10.28 -13.04 3.36
C HIS A 60 -11.43 -13.50 4.26
N THR A 61 -12.37 -14.24 3.69
CA THR A 61 -13.41 -14.97 4.43
C THR A 61 -12.98 -16.44 4.62
N ALA A 62 -13.86 -17.30 5.13
CA ALA A 62 -13.52 -18.71 5.35
C ALA A 62 -13.17 -19.47 4.05
N MET A 63 -13.58 -18.98 2.88
CA MET A 63 -13.45 -19.70 1.62
C MET A 63 -12.75 -18.93 0.50
N GLN A 64 -12.75 -17.60 0.52
CA GLN A 64 -12.28 -16.78 -0.61
C GLN A 64 -11.97 -15.34 -0.20
N PHE A 65 -11.31 -14.59 -1.08
CA PHE A 65 -11.23 -13.14 -0.97
C PHE A 65 -12.43 -12.45 -1.61
N GLU A 66 -13.01 -11.51 -0.87
CA GLU A 66 -14.08 -10.65 -1.36
C GLU A 66 -13.56 -9.23 -1.51
N LEU A 67 -13.83 -8.58 -2.65
CA LEU A 67 -13.48 -7.17 -2.85
C LEU A 67 -14.37 -6.31 -1.94
N LEU A 68 -13.75 -5.51 -1.07
CA LEU A 68 -14.45 -4.64 -0.12
C LEU A 68 -14.67 -3.25 -0.68
N TRP A 69 -13.60 -2.64 -1.19
CA TRP A 69 -13.63 -1.29 -1.71
C TRP A 69 -12.49 -1.05 -2.70
N VAL A 70 -12.68 -0.01 -3.51
CA VAL A 70 -11.70 0.50 -4.48
C VAL A 70 -11.64 2.02 -4.32
N VAL A 71 -10.43 2.56 -4.25
CA VAL A 71 -10.16 3.99 -4.35
C VAL A 71 -9.41 4.21 -5.66
N GLU A 72 -10.07 4.82 -6.65
CA GLU A 72 -9.52 5.05 -8.00
C GLU A 72 -8.48 6.20 -8.05
N GLN A 73 -7.45 6.08 -7.22
CA GLN A 73 -6.31 6.99 -7.16
C GLN A 73 -5.01 6.20 -6.96
N PRO A 74 -3.91 6.59 -7.63
CA PRO A 74 -2.60 5.96 -7.46
C PRO A 74 -1.92 6.46 -6.18
N LEU A 75 -2.32 5.90 -5.04
CA LEU A 75 -1.76 6.24 -3.74
C LEU A 75 -0.74 5.20 -3.30
N GLY A 76 0.33 5.64 -2.64
CA GLY A 76 1.12 4.74 -1.82
C GLY A 76 0.28 4.29 -0.62
N VAL A 77 0.44 3.03 -0.19
CA VAL A 77 -0.30 2.47 0.94
C VAL A 77 0.58 1.58 1.79
N HIS A 78 0.30 1.59 3.08
CA HIS A 78 0.92 0.75 4.10
C HIS A 78 -0.18 0.30 5.04
N VAL A 79 -0.27 -1.00 5.30
CA VAL A 79 -1.27 -1.55 6.23
C VAL A 79 -0.61 -2.48 7.23
N SER A 80 -1.07 -2.39 8.47
CA SER A 80 -0.52 -3.20 9.55
C SER A 80 -1.58 -3.44 10.61
N PRO A 81 -1.32 -4.30 11.60
CA PRO A 81 -2.22 -4.44 12.74
C PRO A 81 -2.49 -3.12 13.49
N LEU A 82 -1.59 -2.12 13.33
CA LEU A 82 -1.67 -0.80 13.94
C LEU A 82 -2.59 0.18 13.19
N GLY A 83 -2.91 -0.09 11.93
CA GLY A 83 -3.74 0.80 11.11
C GLY A 83 -3.37 0.82 9.64
N GLY A 84 -4.15 1.56 8.86
CA GLY A 84 -3.93 1.81 7.44
C GLY A 84 -3.50 3.25 7.18
N PHE A 85 -2.46 3.41 6.37
CA PHE A 85 -1.94 4.71 5.97
C PHE A 85 -1.83 4.77 4.45
N ALA A 86 -2.34 5.85 3.86
CA ALA A 86 -2.19 6.13 2.44
C ALA A 86 -1.46 7.47 2.27
N TRP A 87 -0.73 7.64 1.18
CA TRP A 87 -0.02 8.88 0.93
C TRP A 87 0.05 9.28 -0.54
N HIS A 88 0.19 10.58 -0.76
CA HIS A 88 0.51 11.17 -2.05
C HIS A 88 1.36 12.43 -1.84
N GLY A 89 2.58 12.44 -2.40
CA GLY A 89 3.52 13.52 -2.17
C GLY A 89 3.83 13.68 -0.68
N HIS A 90 3.45 14.81 -0.10
CA HIS A 90 3.71 15.16 1.31
C HIS A 90 2.59 14.75 2.25
N ASP A 91 1.41 14.44 1.71
CA ASP A 91 0.19 14.18 2.48
C ASP A 91 0.13 12.72 2.89
N VAL A 92 -0.05 12.48 4.19
CA VAL A 92 -0.31 11.16 4.77
C VAL A 92 -1.70 11.16 5.38
N MET A 93 -2.48 10.13 5.05
CA MET A 93 -3.87 9.94 5.46
C MET A 93 -3.96 8.64 6.26
N GLU A 94 -4.41 8.73 7.50
CA GLU A 94 -4.80 7.56 8.27
C GLU A 94 -6.23 7.17 7.87
N PHE A 95 -6.45 5.90 7.59
CA PHE A 95 -7.77 5.40 7.20
C PHE A 95 -8.16 4.11 7.92
N ASP A 96 -9.46 3.87 7.97
CA ASP A 96 -10.00 2.61 8.39
C ASP A 96 -9.88 1.55 7.28
N VAL A 97 -9.06 0.52 7.47
CA VAL A 97 -8.80 -0.50 6.45
C VAL A 97 -10.08 -1.21 6.00
N HIS A 98 -11.05 -1.38 6.89
CA HIS A 98 -12.29 -2.07 6.53
C HIS A 98 -13.20 -1.23 5.63
N THR A 99 -13.27 0.08 5.84
CA THR A 99 -14.26 0.96 5.20
C THR A 99 -13.65 2.00 4.24
N ALA A 100 -12.33 2.11 4.18
CA ALA A 100 -11.58 3.21 3.54
C ALA A 100 -11.90 4.61 4.11
N ALA A 101 -12.60 4.71 5.24
CA ALA A 101 -12.95 5.98 5.84
C ALA A 101 -11.71 6.70 6.37
N LEU A 102 -11.56 7.99 6.02
CA LEU A 102 -10.49 8.84 6.54
C LEU A 102 -10.68 9.06 8.04
N LYS A 103 -9.65 8.76 8.84
CA LYS A 103 -9.61 9.02 10.30
C LYS A 103 -8.91 10.34 10.61
N GLY A 104 -7.86 10.64 9.87
CA GLY A 104 -7.06 11.85 10.06
C GLY A 104 -6.02 12.00 8.97
N SER A 105 -5.34 13.13 8.96
CA SER A 105 -4.23 13.38 8.04
C SER A 105 -3.19 14.30 8.65
N PHE A 106 -1.98 14.18 8.16
CA PHE A 106 -0.86 15.04 8.50
C PHE A 106 0.06 15.20 7.30
N LYS A 107 0.91 16.22 7.34
CA LYS A 107 1.86 16.52 6.27
C LYS A 107 3.28 16.31 6.75
N LEU A 108 4.10 15.69 5.91
CA LEU A 108 5.53 15.56 6.11
C LEU A 108 6.30 16.62 5.33
N ILE A 109 7.49 16.96 5.84
CA ILE A 109 8.33 18.02 5.26
C ILE A 109 8.86 17.67 3.87
N ALA A 110 8.88 16.40 3.49
CA ALA A 110 9.37 15.89 2.22
C ALA A 110 8.38 14.86 1.65
N PRO A 111 8.38 14.66 0.31
CA PRO A 111 7.56 13.65 -0.31
C PRO A 111 7.87 12.25 0.22
N VAL A 112 6.83 11.45 0.40
CA VAL A 112 6.89 10.10 0.95
C VAL A 112 7.07 9.11 -0.19
N ALA A 113 8.15 8.34 -0.11
CA ALA A 113 8.42 7.22 -1.01
C ALA A 113 7.95 5.89 -0.43
N ASP A 114 7.94 5.78 0.90
CA ASP A 114 7.59 4.57 1.63
C ASP A 114 7.20 4.93 3.07
N LEU A 115 6.30 4.15 3.67
CA LEU A 115 5.93 4.27 5.08
C LEU A 115 6.08 2.93 5.79
N LEU A 116 6.51 3.00 7.04
CA LEU A 116 6.46 1.90 7.98
C LEU A 116 5.77 2.39 9.25
N THR A 117 5.06 1.50 9.92
CA THR A 117 4.44 1.77 11.22
C THR A 117 5.05 0.86 12.27
N THR A 118 5.32 1.42 13.44
CA THR A 118 5.67 0.67 14.65
C THR A 118 4.88 1.25 15.81
N ALA A 119 4.79 0.50 16.90
CA ALA A 119 4.27 1.01 18.16
C ALA A 119 5.41 1.06 19.18
N ASP A 120 5.40 2.06 20.07
CA ASP A 120 6.26 2.08 21.24
C ASP A 120 5.69 1.19 22.38
N GLU A 121 6.37 1.14 23.53
CA GLU A 121 5.92 0.36 24.69
C GLU A 121 4.56 0.82 25.26
N ASN A 122 4.14 2.05 24.94
CA ASN A 122 2.88 2.64 25.36
C ASN A 122 1.77 2.50 24.28
N VAL A 123 2.04 1.77 23.20
CA VAL A 123 1.11 1.55 22.08
C VAL A 123 0.83 2.83 21.26
N GLU A 124 1.67 3.86 21.37
CA GLU A 124 1.60 5.01 20.48
C GLU A 124 2.14 4.62 19.09
N VAL A 125 1.33 4.83 18.05
CA VAL A 125 1.71 4.51 16.67
C VAL A 125 2.73 5.54 16.17
N VAL A 126 3.93 5.06 15.87
CA VAL A 126 5.02 5.80 15.24
C VAL A 126 5.04 5.50 13.76
N VAL A 127 4.90 6.55 12.95
CA VAL A 127 5.04 6.48 11.48
C VAL A 127 6.46 6.87 11.09
N ILE A 128 7.16 5.96 10.42
CA ILE A 128 8.50 6.18 9.89
C ILE A 128 8.39 6.28 8.38
N ALA A 129 8.74 7.43 7.82
CA ALA A 129 8.69 7.67 6.40
C ALA A 129 10.08 7.63 5.77
N ARG A 130 10.24 6.87 4.68
CA ARG A 130 11.36 7.06 3.76
C ARG A 130 10.97 8.15 2.77
N SER A 131 11.67 9.26 2.81
CA SER A 131 11.48 10.33 1.82
C SER A 131 12.34 10.09 0.59
N GLU A 132 11.87 10.62 -0.56
CA GLU A 132 12.70 10.64 -1.76
C GLU A 132 13.98 11.45 -1.53
N LYS A 133 15.12 10.98 -2.06
CA LYS A 133 16.34 11.79 -2.06
C LYS A 133 16.08 13.04 -2.89
N ARG A 134 16.17 14.21 -2.25
CA ARG A 134 16.18 15.49 -2.95
C ARG A 134 17.44 15.53 -3.81
N ASN A 135 17.31 15.35 -5.12
CA ASN A 135 18.38 15.67 -6.06
C ASN A 135 18.52 17.20 -6.08
N SER A 136 19.30 17.76 -5.17
CA SER A 136 19.73 19.15 -5.29
C SER A 136 20.65 19.24 -6.51
N ARG A 137 20.10 19.61 -7.67
CA ARG A 137 20.91 20.15 -8.75
C ARG A 137 21.55 21.43 -8.21
N ILE A 138 22.83 21.34 -7.86
CA ILE A 138 23.67 22.51 -7.66
C ILE A 138 23.72 23.18 -9.04
N MET A 139 22.98 24.29 -9.22
CA MET A 139 23.17 25.16 -10.37
C MET A 139 24.61 25.69 -10.29
N PRO A 140 25.48 25.48 -11.30
CA PRO A 140 26.78 26.10 -11.30
C PRO A 140 26.58 27.61 -11.34
N GLY A 141 27.08 28.29 -10.31
CA GLY A 141 27.05 29.74 -10.22
C GLY A 141 27.67 30.35 -11.48
N SER A 142 26.91 31.21 -12.14
CA SER A 142 27.43 32.09 -13.20
C SER A 142 28.52 32.96 -12.59
N ARG A 143 29.78 32.67 -12.93
CA ARG A 143 30.87 33.62 -12.70
C ARG A 143 30.69 34.78 -13.68
N THR A 144 30.57 35.97 -13.11
CA THR A 144 30.74 37.27 -13.78
C THR A 144 32.19 37.48 -14.20
#